data_AF-A0A3D1DRZ7-F1
#
_entry.id   AF-A0A3D1DRZ7-F1
#
_cell.length_a   1.000
_cell.length_b   1.000
_cell.length_c   1.000
_cell.angle_alpha   90.00
_cell.angle_beta   90.00
_cell.angle_gamma   90.00
#
_symmetry.space_group_name_H-M   'P 1'
#
loop_
_entity.id
_entity.type
_entity.pdbx_description
1 polymer ?
#
loop_
_entity_poly.entity_id
_entity_poly.type
_entity_poly.pdbx_seq_one_letter_code
_entity_poly.pdbx_strand_id
1 'polypeptide(L)'
;MLTLSDTRPSRHCQGLARRDFLGVGSLAMGGLGLSQMLSVRHALAAAGHPVRDKSVVLLFLQGGPPHIEMFDPKMSAPVEIHSCSGEVQTRIPGITFGGHFEKLSQMTDRFSIVRSYRSNNSGHTYQNVASGNNPLKATMGALYARVA
;
A
#
# COMPACT_ATOMS: atom_id res chain seq x y z
N MET A 1 -24.10 14.98 26.55
CA MET A 1 -23.25 16.05 25.99
C MET A 1 -22.67 16.82 27.16
N LEU A 2 -21.35 16.79 27.35
CA LEU A 2 -20.72 17.41 28.51
C LEU A 2 -20.23 18.81 28.11
N THR A 3 -20.98 19.84 28.50
CA THR A 3 -20.68 21.23 28.17
C THR A 3 -20.11 21.93 29.39
N LEU A 4 -18.83 22.30 29.34
CA LEU A 4 -18.16 23.08 30.36
C LEU A 4 -17.91 24.49 29.80
N SER A 5 -18.59 25.49 30.35
CA SER A 5 -18.43 26.91 30.00
C SER A 5 -18.17 27.74 31.25
N ASP A 6 -17.20 28.64 31.16
CA ASP A 6 -16.86 29.64 32.17
C ASP A 6 -16.54 30.94 31.44
N THR A 7 -17.09 32.04 31.91
CA THR A 7 -17.13 33.34 31.25
C THR A 7 -16.34 34.42 32.00
N ARG A 8 -15.51 34.08 33.01
CA ARG A 8 -14.76 35.09 33.77
C ARG A 8 -13.29 34.72 33.98
N PRO A 9 -12.33 35.62 33.70
CA PRO A 9 -10.94 35.40 34.07
C PRO A 9 -10.75 35.77 35.55
N SER A 10 -10.31 34.82 36.37
CA SER A 10 -9.85 35.12 37.73
C SER A 10 -8.39 34.68 37.89
N ARG A 11 -7.55 35.60 38.37
CA ARG A 11 -6.15 35.37 38.72
C ARG A 11 -5.99 35.69 40.20
N HIS A 12 -5.74 34.69 41.04
CA HIS A 12 -5.37 34.92 42.45
C HIS A 12 -4.43 33.82 42.96
N CYS A 13 -3.60 34.14 43.96
CA CYS A 13 -2.46 33.37 44.44
C CYS A 13 -2.77 32.08 45.24
N GLN A 14 -3.97 31.49 45.16
CA GLN A 14 -4.39 30.38 46.03
C GLN A 14 -5.45 29.39 45.48
N GLY A 15 -5.79 29.38 44.17
CA GLY A 15 -6.91 28.54 43.67
C GLY A 15 -6.63 27.75 42.39
N LEU A 16 -7.28 26.59 42.26
CA LEU A 16 -7.27 25.75 41.06
C LEU A 16 -8.03 26.46 39.92
N ALA A 17 -7.37 26.71 38.79
CA ALA A 17 -8.00 27.32 37.62
C ALA A 17 -8.76 26.27 36.78
N ARG A 18 -9.78 26.71 36.03
CA ARG A 18 -10.45 25.86 35.02
C ARG A 18 -9.48 25.19 34.05
N ARG A 19 -8.37 25.86 33.72
CA ARG A 19 -7.30 25.31 32.88
C ARG A 19 -6.56 24.17 33.57
N ASP A 20 -6.34 24.27 34.88
CA ASP A 20 -5.72 23.20 35.67
C ASP A 20 -6.66 22.00 35.75
N PHE A 21 -7.96 22.24 35.96
CA PHE A 21 -8.99 21.19 35.92
C PHE A 21 -9.08 20.50 34.55
N LEU A 22 -9.09 21.27 33.45
CA LEU A 22 -9.10 20.70 32.09
C LEU A 22 -7.78 20.00 31.75
N GLY A 23 -6.64 20.52 32.22
CA GLY A 23 -5.32 19.90 32.05
C GLY A 23 -5.25 18.54 32.77
N VAL A 24 -5.59 18.51 34.06
CA VAL A 24 -5.59 17.27 34.86
C VAL A 24 -6.68 16.31 34.38
N GLY A 25 -7.88 16.81 34.05
CA GLY A 25 -8.99 16.00 33.53
C GLY A 25 -8.71 15.38 32.17
N SER A 26 -8.02 16.10 31.27
CA SER A 26 -7.59 15.54 29.99
C SER A 26 -6.48 14.50 30.14
N LEU A 27 -5.56 14.67 31.11
CA LEU A 27 -4.57 13.65 31.46
C LEU A 27 -5.24 12.38 32.02
N ALA A 28 -6.28 12.52 32.84
CA ALA A 28 -7.04 11.38 33.35
C ALA A 28 -7.76 10.62 32.21
N MET A 29 -8.43 11.33 31.30
CA MET A 29 -9.08 10.69 30.14
C MET A 29 -8.07 10.04 29.18
N GLY A 30 -6.92 10.68 28.94
CA GLY A 30 -5.84 10.09 28.14
C GLY A 30 -5.15 8.90 28.83
N GLY A 31 -5.04 8.94 30.16
CA GLY A 31 -4.40 7.89 30.97
C GLY A 31 -5.23 6.61 31.10
N LEU A 32 -6.56 6.72 31.20
CA LEU A 32 -7.46 5.57 31.29
C LEU A 32 -7.40 4.66 30.05
N GLY A 33 -7.13 5.22 28.88
CA GLY A 33 -6.94 4.45 27.64
C GLY A 33 -5.51 3.97 27.40
N LEU A 34 -4.52 4.55 28.09
CA LEU A 34 -3.11 4.29 27.82
C LEU A 34 -2.68 2.87 28.19
N SER A 35 -3.12 2.36 29.35
CA SER A 35 -2.80 1.00 29.79
C SER A 35 -3.35 -0.05 28.81
N GLN A 36 -4.58 0.14 28.35
CA GLN A 36 -5.20 -0.73 27.35
C GLN A 36 -4.49 -0.63 25.99
N MET A 37 -4.11 0.57 25.55
CA MET A 37 -3.34 0.76 24.32
C MET A 37 -1.96 0.09 24.39
N LEU A 38 -1.25 0.24 25.51
CA LEU A 38 0.05 -0.41 25.74
C LEU A 38 -0.09 -1.94 25.82
N SER A 39 -1.14 -2.45 26.47
CA SER A 39 -1.45 -3.88 26.50
C SER A 39 -1.70 -4.45 25.11
N VAL A 40 -2.52 -3.77 24.29
CA VAL A 40 -2.77 -4.17 22.90
C VAL A 40 -1.48 -4.13 22.08
N ARG A 41 -0.65 -3.08 22.23
CA ARG A 41 0.66 -3.01 21.54
C ARG A 41 1.60 -4.14 21.97
N HIS A 42 1.62 -4.48 23.25
CA HIS A 42 2.44 -5.57 23.77
C HIS A 42 1.96 -6.93 23.25
N ALA A 43 0.65 -7.18 23.25
CA ALA A 43 0.06 -8.39 22.69
C ALA A 43 0.35 -8.55 21.19
N LEU A 44 0.27 -7.45 20.42
CA LEU A 44 0.63 -7.44 18.99
C LEU A 44 2.13 -7.67 18.77
N ALA A 45 2.99 -7.09 19.61
CA ALA A 45 4.43 -7.33 19.54
C ALA A 45 4.79 -8.78 19.88
N ALA A 46 4.12 -9.37 20.88
CA ALA A 46 4.30 -10.76 21.29
C ALA A 46 3.80 -11.77 20.25
N ALA A 47 2.71 -11.45 19.54
CA ALA A 47 2.21 -12.25 18.41
C ALA A 47 3.19 -12.29 17.24
N GLY A 48 4.10 -11.31 17.15
CA GLY A 48 5.08 -11.21 16.08
C GLY A 48 4.48 -10.72 14.76
N HIS A 49 5.33 -10.55 13.75
CA HIS A 49 4.87 -10.19 12.41
C HIS A 49 4.48 -11.47 11.67
N PRO A 50 3.35 -11.49 10.97
CA PRO A 50 2.90 -12.68 10.23
C PRO A 50 3.86 -13.03 9.08
N VAL A 51 4.66 -12.06 8.64
CA VAL A 51 5.72 -12.23 7.64
C VAL A 51 7.02 -11.77 8.29
N ARG A 52 8.10 -12.52 8.11
CA ARG A 52 9.46 -12.16 8.55
C ARG A 52 10.46 -12.55 7.48
N ASP A 53 11.61 -11.87 7.46
CA ASP A 53 12.75 -12.15 6.57
C ASP A 53 12.37 -12.17 5.09
N LYS A 54 11.52 -11.23 4.68
CA LYS A 54 11.14 -11.05 3.28
C LYS A 54 11.40 -9.63 2.82
N SER A 55 11.81 -9.51 1.55
CA SER A 55 11.99 -8.23 0.87
C SER A 55 11.19 -8.24 -0.43
N VAL A 56 10.48 -7.15 -0.70
CA VAL A 56 9.72 -6.96 -1.94
C VAL A 56 10.44 -5.92 -2.80
N VAL A 57 10.78 -6.32 -4.02
CA VAL A 57 11.30 -5.42 -5.05
C VAL A 57 10.16 -5.07 -6.00
N LEU A 58 9.75 -3.80 -5.99
CA LEU A 58 8.79 -3.27 -6.95
C LEU A 58 9.54 -2.67 -8.14
N LEU A 59 9.47 -3.32 -9.30
CA LEU A 59 9.97 -2.76 -10.55
C LEU A 59 8.88 -1.92 -11.21
N PHE A 60 8.98 -0.60 -11.09
CA PHE A 60 8.11 0.35 -11.78
C PHE A 60 8.83 0.98 -12.96
N LEU A 61 8.41 0.66 -14.19
CA LEU A 61 9.04 1.13 -15.42
C LEU A 61 8.39 2.41 -15.93
N GLN A 62 8.66 3.55 -15.27
CA GLN A 62 8.20 4.84 -15.79
C GLN A 62 8.88 5.15 -17.14
N GLY A 63 8.09 5.38 -18.19
CA GLY A 63 8.62 5.62 -19.54
C GLY A 63 9.18 4.37 -20.23
N GLY A 64 8.99 3.19 -19.64
CA GLY A 64 9.34 1.92 -20.26
C GLY A 64 8.36 1.53 -21.38
N PRO A 65 8.61 0.38 -22.03
CA PRO A 65 7.72 -0.14 -23.06
C PRO A 65 6.31 -0.39 -22.53
N PRO A 66 5.28 -0.31 -23.40
CA PRO A 66 3.91 -0.61 -22.99
C PRO A 66 3.76 -2.10 -22.67
N HIS A 67 2.66 -2.46 -21.98
CA HIS A 67 2.36 -3.86 -21.67
C HIS A 67 2.29 -4.76 -22.91
N ILE A 68 1.91 -4.18 -24.06
CA ILE A 68 1.84 -4.84 -25.36
C ILE A 68 3.22 -5.31 -25.81
N GLU A 69 4.29 -4.54 -25.62
CA GLU A 69 5.63 -5.00 -25.98
C GLU A 69 6.27 -5.94 -24.93
N MET A 70 5.58 -6.23 -23.82
CA MET A 70 6.14 -6.96 -22.68
C MET A 70 5.42 -8.26 -22.35
N PHE A 71 4.24 -8.20 -21.73
CA PHE A 71 3.62 -9.37 -21.08
C PHE A 71 2.32 -9.83 -21.75
N ASP A 72 1.82 -9.06 -22.72
CA ASP A 72 0.59 -9.31 -23.45
C ASP A 72 0.67 -8.77 -24.88
N PRO A 73 1.39 -9.46 -25.79
CA PRO A 73 1.73 -8.98 -27.14
C PRO A 73 0.57 -8.83 -28.11
N LYS A 74 -0.61 -9.37 -27.77
CA LYS A 74 -1.84 -9.20 -28.55
C LYS A 74 -1.69 -9.58 -30.02
N MET A 75 -0.90 -10.60 -30.36
CA MET A 75 -0.62 -10.99 -31.75
C MET A 75 -1.88 -11.35 -32.59
N SER A 76 -3.02 -11.58 -31.94
CA SER A 76 -4.32 -11.78 -32.61
C SER A 76 -5.06 -10.47 -32.97
N ALA A 77 -4.59 -9.33 -32.49
CA ALA A 77 -5.15 -8.01 -32.82
C ALA A 77 -4.62 -7.52 -34.18
N PRO A 78 -5.21 -6.47 -34.78
CA PRO A 78 -4.68 -5.83 -35.99
C PRO A 78 -3.24 -5.33 -35.83
N VAL A 79 -2.50 -5.27 -36.94
CA VAL A 79 -1.07 -4.91 -36.99
C VAL A 79 -0.76 -3.53 -36.43
N GLU A 80 -1.74 -2.65 -36.44
CA GLU A 80 -1.64 -1.29 -35.92
C GLU A 80 -1.65 -1.25 -34.38
N ILE A 81 -2.09 -2.32 -33.71
CA ILE A 81 -2.31 -2.35 -32.25
C ILE A 81 -1.79 -3.61 -31.54
N HIS A 82 -1.09 -4.51 -32.24
CA HIS A 82 -0.34 -5.61 -31.61
C HIS A 82 1.14 -5.27 -31.46
N SER A 83 1.90 -6.13 -30.76
CA SER A 83 3.32 -5.94 -30.55
C SER A 83 4.10 -5.90 -31.86
N CYS A 84 4.98 -4.92 -32.02
CA CYS A 84 5.86 -4.84 -33.19
C CYS A 84 7.06 -5.79 -33.10
N SER A 85 7.45 -6.18 -31.88
CA SER A 85 8.54 -7.12 -31.61
C SER A 85 8.12 -8.60 -31.69
N GLY A 86 6.83 -8.87 -31.86
CA GLY A 86 6.27 -10.22 -31.91
C GLY A 86 6.14 -10.85 -30.52
N GLU A 87 6.04 -12.17 -30.47
CA GLU A 87 5.90 -12.90 -29.21
C GLU A 87 6.86 -14.09 -29.10
N VAL A 88 7.15 -14.47 -27.85
CA VAL A 88 7.86 -15.70 -27.50
C VAL A 88 6.95 -16.57 -26.62
N GLN A 89 6.86 -17.84 -26.98
CA GLN A 89 6.13 -18.84 -26.21
C GLN A 89 6.86 -19.11 -24.88
N THR A 90 6.11 -19.06 -23.77
CA THR A 90 6.64 -19.45 -22.45
C THR A 90 6.60 -20.97 -22.27
N ARG A 91 7.21 -21.49 -21.20
CA ARG A 91 7.09 -22.91 -20.83
C ARG A 91 5.66 -23.34 -20.48
N ILE A 92 4.77 -22.39 -20.21
CA ILE A 92 3.35 -22.65 -19.96
C ILE A 92 2.60 -22.56 -21.29
N PRO A 93 2.01 -23.66 -21.79
CA PRO A 93 1.23 -23.65 -23.04
C PRO A 93 0.11 -22.59 -23.00
N GLY A 94 -0.05 -21.85 -24.10
CA GLY A 94 -1.05 -20.80 -24.22
C GLY A 94 -0.69 -19.47 -23.55
N ILE A 95 0.50 -19.36 -22.93
CA ILE A 95 1.02 -18.09 -22.40
C ILE A 95 2.24 -17.66 -23.21
N THR A 96 2.16 -16.43 -23.74
CA THR A 96 3.23 -15.76 -24.48
C THR A 96 3.65 -14.45 -23.82
N PHE A 97 4.90 -14.03 -24.06
CA PHE A 97 5.45 -12.71 -23.74
C PHE A 97 5.93 -12.02 -25.02
N GLY A 98 6.27 -10.73 -24.95
CA GLY A 98 6.86 -9.98 -26.06
C GLY A 98 8.20 -10.56 -26.51
N GLY A 99 8.53 -10.39 -27.80
CA GLY A 99 9.66 -11.06 -28.45
C GLY A 99 11.02 -10.87 -27.77
N HIS A 100 11.23 -9.77 -27.05
CA HIS A 100 12.49 -9.49 -26.34
C HIS A 100 12.65 -10.25 -25.01
N PHE A 101 11.64 -11.00 -24.54
CA PHE A 101 11.63 -11.68 -23.24
C PHE A 101 12.05 -13.16 -23.30
N GLU A 102 12.94 -13.54 -24.23
CA GLU A 102 13.41 -14.92 -24.43
C GLU A 102 13.91 -15.58 -23.13
N LYS A 103 14.75 -14.90 -22.34
CA LYS A 103 15.24 -15.45 -21.07
C LYS A 103 14.14 -15.59 -20.03
N LEU A 104 13.21 -14.63 -19.99
CA LEU A 104 12.13 -14.61 -19.00
C LEU A 104 11.06 -15.67 -19.31
N SER A 105 10.78 -15.94 -20.58
CA SER A 105 9.81 -16.95 -21.02
C SER A 105 10.19 -18.36 -20.56
N GLN A 106 11.51 -18.61 -20.45
CA GLN A 106 12.10 -19.85 -19.97
C GLN A 106 12.08 -20.02 -18.45
N MET A 107 11.73 -18.97 -17.69
CA MET A 107 11.77 -18.96 -16.22
C MET A 107 10.37 -18.99 -15.59
N THR A 108 9.34 -19.32 -16.35
CA THR A 108 7.94 -19.29 -15.90
C THR A 108 7.59 -20.34 -14.83
N ASP A 109 8.51 -21.25 -14.53
CA ASP A 109 8.48 -22.15 -13.37
C ASP A 109 8.96 -21.49 -12.06
N ARG A 110 9.56 -20.29 -12.15
CA ARG A 110 10.17 -19.57 -11.01
C ARG A 110 9.35 -18.39 -10.50
N PHE A 111 8.25 -18.05 -11.17
CA PHE A 111 7.38 -16.95 -10.78
C PHE A 111 5.94 -17.20 -11.20
N SER A 112 5.01 -16.48 -10.58
CA SER A 112 3.59 -16.54 -10.92
C SER A 112 3.19 -15.37 -11.82
N ILE A 113 2.31 -15.65 -12.76
CA ILE A 113 1.77 -14.65 -13.69
C ILE A 113 0.37 -14.25 -13.21
N VAL A 114 0.15 -12.94 -13.05
CA VAL A 114 -1.14 -12.39 -12.62
C VAL A 114 -1.68 -11.44 -13.68
N ARG A 115 -2.77 -11.82 -14.36
CA ARG A 115 -3.40 -11.04 -15.46
C ARG A 115 -4.74 -10.38 -15.07
N SER A 116 -5.15 -10.47 -13.81
CA SER A 116 -6.43 -9.94 -13.31
C SER A 116 -6.40 -8.47 -12.93
N TYR A 117 -5.23 -7.82 -12.96
CA TYR A 117 -5.09 -6.43 -12.51
C TYR A 117 -5.61 -5.43 -13.56
N ARG A 118 -6.39 -4.45 -13.11
CA ARG A 118 -6.81 -3.27 -13.88
C ARG A 118 -6.63 -2.04 -13.02
N SER A 119 -5.93 -1.03 -13.53
CA SER A 119 -5.61 0.18 -12.76
C SER A 119 -6.75 1.21 -12.72
N ASN A 120 -7.77 1.09 -13.58
CA ASN A 120 -8.80 2.12 -13.82
C ASN A 120 -8.23 3.54 -13.92
N ASN A 121 -7.04 3.68 -14.50
CA ASN A 121 -6.25 4.90 -14.49
C ASN A 121 -5.85 5.28 -15.92
N SER A 122 -6.65 6.16 -16.53
CA SER A 122 -6.36 6.71 -17.87
C SER A 122 -5.36 7.86 -17.85
N GLY A 123 -5.06 8.42 -16.66
CA GLY A 123 -4.18 9.59 -16.51
C GLY A 123 -2.70 9.28 -16.33
N HIS A 124 -2.29 8.02 -16.48
CA HIS A 124 -0.90 7.56 -16.28
C HIS A 124 -0.28 7.96 -14.92
N THR A 125 -1.10 8.10 -13.88
CA THR A 125 -0.63 8.50 -12.54
C THR A 125 -0.04 7.31 -11.78
N TYR A 126 1.21 7.42 -11.33
CA TYR A 126 1.91 6.34 -10.61
C TYR A 126 1.14 5.82 -9.39
N GLN A 127 0.60 6.73 -8.57
CA GLN A 127 0.00 6.38 -7.28
C GLN A 127 -1.14 5.37 -7.41
N ASN A 128 -2.01 5.57 -8.40
CA ASN A 128 -3.17 4.71 -8.62
C ASN A 128 -2.75 3.30 -9.06
N VAL A 129 -1.66 3.20 -9.84
CA VAL A 129 -1.08 1.92 -10.25
C VAL A 129 -0.45 1.20 -9.04
N ALA A 130 0.46 1.86 -8.33
CA ALA A 130 1.21 1.25 -7.24
C ALA A 130 0.37 0.91 -5.99
N SER A 131 -0.77 1.60 -5.81
CA SER A 131 -1.72 1.34 -4.72
C SER A 131 -2.90 0.45 -5.14
N GLY A 132 -3.13 0.23 -6.43
CA GLY A 132 -4.34 -0.45 -6.90
C GLY A 132 -5.62 0.28 -6.50
N ASN A 133 -5.57 1.61 -6.36
CA ASN A 133 -6.67 2.47 -5.90
C ASN A 133 -7.27 2.08 -4.53
N ASN A 134 -6.48 1.49 -3.62
CA ASN A 134 -7.00 1.24 -2.27
C ASN A 134 -7.33 2.56 -1.54
N PRO A 135 -8.33 2.57 -0.62
CA PRO A 135 -8.77 3.80 0.06
C PRO A 135 -7.67 4.53 0.85
N LEU A 136 -6.67 3.79 1.33
CA LEU A 136 -5.56 4.34 2.10
C LEU A 136 -4.49 4.98 1.21
N LYS A 137 -4.60 4.81 -0.12
CA LYS A 137 -3.58 5.19 -1.11
C LYS A 137 -2.20 4.63 -0.76
N ALA A 138 -2.12 3.54 0.00
CA ALA A 138 -0.86 2.94 0.39
C ALA A 138 -0.32 2.11 -0.79
N THR A 139 0.96 2.28 -1.16
CA THR A 139 1.54 1.42 -2.19
C THR A 139 1.70 -0.01 -1.68
N MET A 140 1.66 -1.00 -2.56
CA MET A 140 1.85 -2.41 -2.17
C MET A 140 3.17 -2.63 -1.41
N GLY A 141 4.23 -1.92 -1.78
CA GLY A 141 5.50 -1.95 -1.06
C GLY A 141 5.40 -1.40 0.37
N ALA A 142 4.67 -0.30 0.57
CA ALA A 142 4.46 0.27 1.91
C ALA A 142 3.58 -0.62 2.79
N LEU A 143 2.55 -1.26 2.20
CA LEU A 143 1.74 -2.26 2.91
C LEU A 143 2.58 -3.46 3.31
N TYR A 144 3.43 -3.95 2.42
CA TYR A 144 4.31 -5.07 2.70
C TYR A 144 5.33 -4.77 3.80
N ALA A 145 6.01 -3.63 3.72
CA ALA A 145 7.00 -3.19 4.72
C ALA A 145 6.41 -2.98 6.12
N ARG A 146 5.08 -2.90 6.23
CA ARG A 146 4.38 -2.82 7.52
C ARG A 146 3.96 -4.20 8.06
N VAL A 147 3.79 -5.18 7.18
CA VAL A 147 3.32 -6.54 7.53
C VAL A 147 4.49 -7.51 7.72
N ALA A 148 5.60 -7.26 7.02
CA ALA A 148 6.90 -7.93 7.20
C ALA A 148 7.71 -7.28 8.33
#